data_AF-A0A1X0EXY6-F1
#
_entry.id   AF-A0A1X0EXY6-F1
#
_cell.length_a   1.000
_cell.length_b   1.000
_cell.length_c   1.000
_cell.angle_alpha   90.00
_cell.angle_beta   90.00
_cell.angle_gamma   90.00
#
_symmetry.space_group_name_H-M   'P 1'
#
loop_
_entity.id
_entity.type
_entity.pdbx_description
1 polymer ?
#
loop_
_entity_poly.entity_id
_entity_poly.type
_entity_poly.pdbx_seq_one_letter_code
_entity_poly.pdbx_strand_id
1 'polypeptide(L)' 'LGVALLIALGFEFVNGFHDTANAVATVIYTHSLPPHFAVVWSGCFNFLGVLLSSGAVAFGIIALLPVELILQVGSSAGFA' A
#
# COMPACT_ATOMS: atom_id res chain seq x y z
N LEU A 1 15.85 12.22 7.51
CA LEU A 1 14.52 12.41 6.88
C LEU A 1 14.56 12.23 5.36
N GLY A 2 15.30 13.05 4.59
CA GLY A 2 15.33 12.94 3.12
C GLY A 2 15.76 11.57 2.58
N VAL A 3 16.79 10.95 3.16
CA VAL A 3 17.26 9.60 2.76
C VAL A 3 16.21 8.52 3.03
N ALA A 4 15.54 8.57 4.19
CA ALA A 4 14.49 7.62 4.53
C ALA A 4 13.28 7.75 3.60
N LEU A 5 12.91 8.99 3.24
CA LEU A 5 11.82 9.28 2.32
C LEU A 5 12.13 8.77 0.90
N LEU A 6 13.38 8.94 0.44
CA LEU A 6 13.85 8.37 -0.82
C LEU A 6 13.81 6.84 -0.84
N ILE A 7 14.26 6.20 0.24
CA ILE A 7 14.22 4.73 0.35
C ILE A 7 12.77 4.24 0.38
N ALA A 8 11.88 4.91 1.14
CA ALA A 8 10.46 4.57 1.20
C ALA A 8 9.79 4.71 -0.18
N LEU A 9 10.00 5.82 -0.88
CA LEU A 9 9.49 6.02 -2.24
C LEU A 9 10.05 4.98 -3.23
N GLY A 10 11.34 4.64 -3.12
CA GLY A 10 11.96 3.61 -3.94
C GLY A 10 11.39 2.21 -3.69
N PHE A 11 11.12 1.88 -2.42
CA PHE A 11 10.49 0.62 -2.05
C PHE A 11 9.05 0.55 -2.59
N GLU A 12 8.26 1.60 -2.39
CA GLU A 12 6.89 1.70 -2.92
C GLU A 12 6.85 1.53 -4.44
N PHE A 13 7.79 2.16 -5.15
CA PHE A 13 7.93 2.04 -6.60
C PHE A 13 8.19 0.59 -7.03
N VAL A 14 9.13 -0.10 -6.39
CA VAL A 14 9.44 -1.51 -6.70
C VAL A 14 8.25 -2.44 -6.42
N ASN A 15 7.53 -2.22 -5.32
CA ASN A 15 6.31 -2.98 -5.02
C ASN A 15 5.24 -2.77 -6.10
N GLY A 16 5.06 -1.53 -6.59
CA GLY A 16 4.12 -1.21 -7.67
C GLY A 16 4.39 -1.96 -8.98
N PHE A 17 5.66 -2.19 -9.35
CA PHE A 17 6.00 -3.01 -10.53
C PHE A 17 5.65 -4.47 -10.35
N HIS A 18 5.89 -5.02 -9.15
CA HIS A 18 5.59 -6.41 -8.86
C HIS A 18 4.09 -6.67 -8.91
N ASP A 19 3.29 -5.81 -8.26
CA ASP A 19 1.83 -5.92 -8.29
C ASP A 19 1.29 -5.73 -9.70
N THR A 20 1.86 -4.81 -10.47
CA THR A 20 1.47 -4.60 -11.86
C THR A 20 1.79 -5.81 -12.73
N ALA A 21 2.96 -6.43 -12.57
CA ALA A 21 3.32 -7.64 -13.31
C ALA A 21 2.33 -8.79 -13.02
N ASN A 22 1.93 -8.95 -11.76
CA ASN A 22 0.98 -9.99 -11.36
C ASN A 22 -0.44 -9.73 -11.91
N ALA A 23 -0.92 -8.48 -11.82
CA ALA A 23 -2.26 -8.09 -12.28
C ALA A 23 -2.38 -8.09 -13.81
N VAL A 24 -1.31 -7.73 -14.52
CA VAL A 24 -1.30 -7.56 -15.98
C VAL A 24 -0.95 -8.86 -16.72
N ALA A 25 -0.21 -9.78 -16.09
CA ALA A 25 0.19 -11.05 -16.71
C ALA A 25 -1.01 -11.88 -17.20
N THR A 26 -2.06 -12.00 -16.40
CA THR A 26 -3.26 -12.76 -16.78
C THR A 26 -4.01 -12.11 -17.94
N VAL A 27 -4.22 -10.79 -17.88
CA VAL A 27 -4.96 -10.03 -18.90
C VAL A 27 -4.26 -10.02 -20.26
N ILE A 28 -2.93 -9.88 -20.26
CA ILE A 28 -2.12 -9.98 -21.48
C ILE A 28 -2.15 -11.42 -22.01
N TYR A 29 -1.94 -12.41 -21.14
CA TYR A 29 -1.88 -13.83 -21.54
C TYR A 29 -3.19 -14.32 -22.16
N THR A 30 -4.34 -13.86 -21.65
CA THR A 30 -5.67 -14.16 -22.23
C THR A 30 -6.02 -13.29 -23.43
N HIS A 31 -5.12 -12.40 -23.88
CA HIS A 31 -5.36 -11.41 -24.94
C HIS A 31 -6.63 -10.56 -24.73
N SER A 32 -7.03 -10.33 -23.47
CA SER A 32 -8.24 -9.59 -23.15
C SER A 32 -8.05 -8.07 -23.28
N LEU A 33 -6.82 -7.57 -23.09
CA LEU A 33 -6.45 -6.19 -23.40
C LEU A 33 -5.04 -6.08 -23.97
N PRO A 34 -4.75 -5.03 -24.77
CA PRO A 34 -3.40 -4.73 -25.22
C PRO A 34 -2.48 -4.38 -24.03
N PRO A 35 -1.20 -4.81 -24.07
CA PRO A 35 -0.25 -4.64 -22.96
C PRO A 35 -0.12 -3.20 -22.46
N HIS A 36 -0.17 -2.26 -23.38
CA HIS A 36 0.00 -0.84 -23.14
C HIS A 36 -1.19 -0.26 -22.35
N PHE A 37 -2.41 -0.71 -22.65
CA PHE A 37 -3.59 -0.34 -21.85
C PHE A 37 -3.62 -1.06 -20.51
N ALA A 38 -3.21 -2.32 -20.45
CA ALA A 38 -3.20 -3.09 -19.21
C ALA A 38 -2.25 -2.50 -18.16
N VAL A 39 -1.05 -2.05 -18.57
CA VAL A 39 -0.09 -1.38 -17.67
C VAL A 39 -0.63 -0.05 -17.15
N VAL A 40 -1.24 0.77 -18.02
CA VAL A 40 -1.86 2.04 -17.61
C VAL A 40 -3.00 1.79 -16.62
N TRP A 41 -3.84 0.79 -16.88
CA TRP A 41 -4.95 0.42 -16.01
C TRP A 41 -4.45 -0.05 -14.64
N SER A 42 -3.45 -0.92 -14.60
CA SER A 42 -2.82 -1.36 -13.36
C SER A 42 -2.23 -0.20 -12.55
N GLY A 43 -1.54 0.73 -13.21
CA GLY A 43 -1.01 1.92 -12.54
C GLY A 43 -2.09 2.80 -11.92
N CYS A 44 -3.20 3.02 -12.64
CA CYS A 44 -4.36 3.76 -12.13
C CYS A 44 -4.97 3.07 -10.90
N PHE A 45 -5.17 1.75 -10.93
CA PHE A 45 -5.74 1.01 -9.80
C PHE A 45 -4.81 0.89 -8.60
N ASN A 46 -3.49 0.76 -8.82
CA ASN A 46 -2.51 0.75 -7.74
C ASN A 46 -2.46 2.12 -7.03
N PHE A 47 -2.49 3.21 -7.79
CA PHE A 47 -2.57 4.56 -7.23
C PHE A 47 -3.89 4.83 -6.50
N LEU A 48 -5.03 4.43 -7.08
CA LEU A 48 -6.32 4.51 -6.41
C LEU A 48 -6.37 3.65 -5.13
N GLY A 49 -5.73 2.49 -5.15
CA GLY A 49 -5.57 1.63 -3.99
C GLY A 49 -4.91 2.37 -2.84
N VAL A 50 -3.79 3.05 -3.07
CA VAL A 50 -3.13 3.87 -2.04
C VAL A 50 -4.04 5.03 -1.59
N LEU A 51 -4.64 5.77 -2.52
CA LEU A 51 -5.48 6.93 -2.19
C LEU A 51 -6.73 6.59 -1.36
N LEU A 52 -7.44 5.50 -1.70
CA LEU A 52 -8.64 5.08 -0.99
C LEU A 52 -8.33 4.24 0.26
N SER A 53 -7.27 3.44 0.23
CA SER A 53 -6.99 2.45 1.27
C SER A 53 -6.16 2.99 2.43
N SER A 54 -5.33 4.03 2.24
CA SER A 54 -4.48 4.55 3.33
C SER A 54 -5.28 4.94 4.59
N GLY A 55 -6.50 5.48 4.43
CA GLY A 55 -7.38 5.77 5.57
C GLY A 55 -8.05 4.51 6.15
N ALA A 56 -8.54 3.62 5.29
CA ALA A 56 -9.24 2.41 5.71
C ALA A 56 -8.33 1.39 6.41
N VAL A 57 -7.08 1.25 5.95
CA VAL A 57 -6.08 0.37 6.56
C VAL A 57 -5.63 0.91 7.91
N ALA A 58 -5.42 2.23 8.03
CA ALA A 58 -5.08 2.84 9.31
C ALA A 58 -6.17 2.60 10.37
N PHE A 59 -7.44 2.77 10.01
CA PHE A 59 -8.57 2.46 10.89
C PHE A 59 -8.71 0.95 11.16
N GLY A 60 -8.49 0.10 10.15
CA GLY A 60 -8.54 -1.36 10.30
C GLY A 60 -7.49 -1.88 11.29
N ILE A 61 -6.26 -1.35 11.23
CA ILE A 61 -5.19 -1.71 12.17
C ILE A 61 -5.55 -1.28 13.60
N ILE A 62 -6.12 -0.09 13.78
CA ILE A 62 -6.56 0.39 15.10
C ILE A 62 -7.71 -0.48 15.64
N ALA A 63 -8.66 -0.85 14.79
CA ALA A 63 -9.83 -1.65 15.17
C ALA A 63 -9.48 -3.10 15.53
N LEU A 64 -8.41 -3.65 14.96
CA LEU A 64 -7.92 -5.00 15.28
C LEU A 64 -6.93 -5.02 16.46
N LEU A 65 -6.50 -3.85 16.94
CA LEU A 65 -5.61 -3.77 18.10
C LEU A 65 -6.42 -3.91 19.40
N PRO A 66 -6.07 -4.85 20.29
CA PRO A 66 -6.75 -5.00 21.57
C PRO A 66 -6.61 -3.71 22.38
N VAL A 67 -7.72 -3.24 22.97
CA VAL A 67 -7.81 -2.00 23.75
C VAL A 67 -6.75 -1.92 24.88
N GLU A 68 -6.30 -3.08 25.38
CA GLU A 68 -5.23 -3.21 26.38
C GLU A 68 -3.86 -2.69 25.87
N LEU A 69 -3.53 -2.84 24.58
CA LEU A 69 -2.23 -2.40 24.03
C LEU A 69 -2.19 -0.87 23.83
N ILE A 70 -3.34 -0.26 23.56
CA ILE A 70 -3.51 1.20 23.46
C ILE A 70 -3.36 1.85 24.85
N LEU A 71 -3.89 1.21 25.89
CA LEU A 71 -3.81 1.69 27.28
C LEU A 71 -2.39 1.59 27.88
N GLN A 72 -1.60 0.58 27.49
CA GLN A 72 -0.22 0.40 27.97
C GLN A 72 0.78 1.36 27.31
N VAL A 73 0.53 1.77 26.06
CA VAL A 73 1.27 2.87 25.39
C VAL A 73 0.98 4.23 26.05
N GLY A 74 -0.25 4.47 26.52
CA GLY A 74 -0.59 5.69 27.27
C GLY A 74 0.05 5.75 28.67
N SER A 75 0.15 4.62 29.36
CA SER A 75 0.79 4.56 30.69
C SER A 75 2.32 4.60 30.67
N SER A 76 2.97 4.17 29.57
CA SER A 76 4.44 4.17 29.47
C SER A 76 5.04 5.44 28.87
N ALA A 77 4.23 6.29 28.22
CA ALA A 77 4.65 7.61 27.72
C ALA A 77 4.43 8.75 28.74
N GLY A 78 4.01 8.43 29.96
CA GLY A 78 3.62 9.39 30.99
C GLY A 78 4.39 9.26 32.31
N PHE A 79 5.73 9.18 32.28
CA PHE A 79 6.60 9.57 33.41
C PHE A 79 8.00 9.94 32.90
N ALA A 80 8.12 11.15 32.34
CA ALA A 80 9.32 12.00 32.38
C ALA A 80 8.92 13.44 32.03
#